data_AF-A0A932WRB5-F1
#
_entry.id   AF-A0A932WRB5-F1
#
_cell.length_a   1.000
_cell.length_b   1.000
_cell.length_c   1.000
_cell.angle_alpha   90.00
_cell.angle_beta   90.00
_cell.angle_gamma   90.00
#
_symmetry.space_group_name_H-M   'P 1'
#
loop_
_entity.id
_entity.type
_entity.pdbx_description
1 polymer ?
#
loop_
_entity_poly.entity_id
_entity_poly.type
_entity_poly.pdbx_seq_one_letter_code
_entity_poly.pdbx_strand_id
1 'polypeptide(L)'
;MNYEFHLEDWLPRFPLQERYGHYSGGDITSPCDICNIEWLRRGMVDQFDWGQRVPVDVFVMSQGEPENRFATKIGGLPYRPRKLPWPCAPCGHPLALIAQFNFTNSVDIVGKLPGDILLVFGDDSHGPIGPLHMEWQSLGIQDLIQPADMPSDCMTIAPCFGNRCRMISYPDAVRTTDSKYPQCDSKDVWSPYWIPQLQASQIGRAPFFIQEGDDSLPGKSLCTIASVQPDMHQPYPWVNVPEPKCPEGKWDYGGDELMIGDLGCIYIFIEEDGTLYSGESCY
;
A
#
# COMPACT_ATOMS: atom_id res chain seq x y z
N MET A 1 -8.12 -18.83 4.60
CA MET A 1 -8.71 -17.95 3.57
C MET A 1 -7.58 -17.19 2.90
N ASN A 2 -7.51 -17.17 1.57
CA ASN A 2 -6.52 -16.38 0.84
C ASN A 2 -7.18 -15.06 0.48
N TYR A 3 -6.65 -13.93 0.98
CA TYR A 3 -7.14 -12.60 0.68
C TYR A 3 -6.63 -12.18 -0.69
N GLU A 4 -7.32 -12.62 -1.75
CA GLU A 4 -6.96 -12.37 -3.14
C GLU A 4 -7.98 -11.40 -3.77
N PHE A 5 -7.46 -10.46 -4.55
CA PHE A 5 -8.24 -9.53 -5.34
C PHE A 5 -8.07 -9.88 -6.82
N HIS A 6 -9.10 -10.47 -7.42
CA HIS A 6 -9.10 -10.86 -8.82
C HIS A 6 -9.56 -9.69 -9.69
N LEU A 7 -8.61 -8.93 -10.23
CA LEU A 7 -8.87 -7.69 -10.98
C LEU A 7 -9.95 -7.85 -12.08
N GLU A 8 -9.91 -8.93 -12.84
CA GLU A 8 -10.89 -9.20 -13.92
C GLU A 8 -12.33 -9.33 -13.43
N ASP A 9 -12.56 -9.74 -12.17
CA ASP A 9 -13.90 -9.85 -11.58
C ASP A 9 -14.48 -8.47 -11.20
N TRP A 10 -13.60 -7.48 -11.04
CA TRP A 10 -13.93 -6.12 -10.61
C TRP A 10 -13.99 -5.13 -11.78
N LEU A 11 -13.16 -5.31 -12.82
CA LEU A 11 -13.12 -4.41 -13.98
C LEU A 11 -14.49 -4.12 -14.62
N PRO A 12 -15.41 -5.10 -14.80
CA PRO A 12 -16.74 -4.81 -15.35
C PRO A 12 -17.64 -3.95 -14.44
N ARG A 13 -17.32 -3.88 -13.14
CA ARG A 13 -18.10 -3.10 -12.15
C ARG A 13 -17.70 -1.63 -12.17
N PHE A 14 -16.47 -1.33 -12.54
CA PHE A 14 -15.88 0.01 -12.54
C PHE A 14 -15.31 0.33 -13.92
N PRO A 15 -16.18 0.61 -14.92
CA PRO A 15 -15.71 1.16 -16.18
C PRO A 15 -15.05 2.52 -15.95
N LEU A 16 -14.21 2.97 -16.88
CA LEU A 16 -13.65 4.32 -16.83
C LEU A 16 -14.76 5.36 -16.69
N GLN A 17 -14.61 6.23 -15.70
CA GLN A 17 -15.51 7.34 -15.47
C GLN A 17 -14.77 8.65 -15.69
N GLU A 18 -15.28 9.44 -16.63
CA GLU A 18 -14.77 10.78 -16.88
C GLU A 18 -15.13 11.68 -15.69
N ARG A 19 -14.16 12.41 -15.16
CA ARG A 19 -14.37 13.45 -14.15
C ARG A 19 -13.91 14.77 -14.73
N TYR A 20 -14.79 15.78 -14.72
CA TYR A 20 -14.47 17.14 -15.16
C TYR A 20 -13.84 17.25 -16.57
N GLY A 21 -14.28 16.42 -17.53
CA GLY A 21 -13.79 16.52 -18.90
C GLY A 21 -12.61 15.60 -19.25
N HIS A 22 -12.06 14.87 -18.29
CA HIS A 22 -10.83 14.10 -18.44
C HIS A 22 -10.86 12.80 -17.61
N TYR A 23 -9.89 11.92 -17.86
CA TYR A 23 -9.53 10.85 -16.94
C TYR A 23 -8.29 11.25 -16.14
N SER A 24 -8.02 10.56 -15.03
CA SER A 24 -6.80 10.77 -14.26
C SER A 24 -6.29 9.47 -13.68
N GLY A 25 -4.96 9.33 -13.59
CA GLY A 25 -4.35 8.42 -12.62
C GLY A 25 -4.48 8.95 -11.19
N GLY A 26 -4.18 8.10 -10.21
CA GLY A 26 -4.27 8.42 -8.78
C GLY A 26 -3.78 7.24 -7.92
N ASP A 27 -3.82 7.43 -6.61
CA ASP A 27 -3.44 6.45 -5.61
C ASP A 27 -4.42 5.29 -5.58
N ILE A 28 -3.90 4.11 -5.29
CA ILE A 28 -4.74 2.94 -5.11
C ILE A 28 -5.13 2.85 -3.65
N THR A 29 -6.30 3.40 -3.32
CA THR A 29 -6.90 3.28 -1.99
C THR A 29 -8.14 2.39 -1.99
N SER A 30 -8.74 2.16 -3.17
CA SER A 30 -9.96 1.36 -3.34
C SER A 30 -9.94 0.45 -4.59
N PRO A 31 -10.89 -0.50 -4.69
CA PRO A 31 -11.17 -1.25 -5.91
C PRO A 31 -11.43 -0.37 -7.14
N CYS A 32 -12.04 0.80 -6.97
CA CYS A 32 -12.30 1.71 -8.09
C CYS A 32 -10.99 2.21 -8.71
N ASP A 33 -10.02 2.58 -7.87
CA ASP A 33 -8.77 3.20 -8.32
C ASP A 33 -7.90 2.22 -9.10
N ILE A 34 -7.75 0.98 -8.59
CA ILE A 34 -6.97 -0.06 -9.27
C ILE A 34 -7.60 -0.44 -10.63
N CYS A 35 -8.93 -0.49 -10.71
CA CYS A 35 -9.64 -0.72 -11.96
C CYS A 35 -9.48 0.45 -12.94
N ASN A 36 -9.55 1.69 -12.45
CA ASN A 36 -9.32 2.88 -13.26
C ASN A 36 -7.91 2.89 -13.87
N ILE A 37 -6.87 2.63 -13.07
CA ILE A 37 -5.49 2.54 -13.57
C ILE A 37 -5.34 1.45 -14.62
N GLU A 38 -5.90 0.27 -14.40
CA GLU A 38 -5.81 -0.83 -15.36
C GLU A 38 -6.54 -0.53 -16.67
N TRP A 39 -7.73 0.08 -16.61
CA TRP A 39 -8.42 0.50 -17.84
C TRP A 39 -7.63 1.56 -18.60
N LEU A 40 -7.04 2.52 -17.90
CA LEU A 40 -6.17 3.53 -18.51
C LEU A 40 -4.96 2.90 -19.19
N ARG A 41 -4.30 1.93 -18.56
CA ARG A 41 -3.19 1.17 -19.18
C ARG A 41 -3.62 0.48 -20.46
N ARG A 42 -4.78 -0.19 -20.45
CA ARG A 42 -5.34 -0.86 -21.64
C ARG A 42 -5.64 0.11 -22.77
N GLY A 43 -6.21 1.26 -22.44
CA GLY A 43 -6.59 2.29 -23.42
C GLY A 43 -5.43 3.11 -23.98
N MET A 44 -4.26 3.09 -23.34
CA MET A 44 -3.08 3.86 -23.74
C MET A 44 -1.87 3.00 -24.13
N VAL A 45 -2.11 1.74 -24.48
CA VAL A 45 -1.03 0.76 -24.74
C VAL A 45 -0.04 1.23 -25.82
N ASP A 46 -0.50 2.03 -26.79
CA ASP A 46 0.26 2.54 -27.93
C ASP A 46 0.94 3.90 -27.70
N GLN A 47 0.72 4.52 -26.53
CA GLN A 47 1.23 5.86 -26.21
C GLN A 47 2.45 5.84 -25.27
N PHE A 48 2.86 4.65 -24.85
CA PHE A 48 4.04 4.43 -24.02
C PHE A 48 4.91 3.34 -24.64
N ASP A 49 6.21 3.56 -24.59
CA ASP A 49 7.16 2.47 -24.52
C ASP A 49 7.18 2.01 -23.07
N TRP A 50 6.53 0.88 -22.80
CA TRP A 50 6.31 0.40 -21.44
C TRP A 50 7.57 -0.15 -20.77
N GLY A 51 8.67 -0.37 -21.51
CA GLY A 51 9.93 -0.81 -20.93
C GLY A 51 9.84 -2.13 -20.15
N GLN A 52 10.61 -2.24 -19.06
CA GLN A 52 10.67 -3.46 -18.26
C GLN A 52 9.38 -3.70 -17.46
N ARG A 53 8.86 -4.92 -17.54
CA ARG A 53 7.75 -5.41 -16.72
C ARG A 53 8.26 -5.91 -15.38
N VAL A 54 7.88 -5.27 -14.28
CA VAL A 54 8.25 -5.69 -12.93
C VAL A 54 7.01 -6.18 -12.18
N PRO A 55 6.93 -7.46 -11.78
CA PRO A 55 5.80 -7.96 -11.01
C PRO A 55 5.78 -7.34 -9.60
N VAL A 56 4.58 -6.96 -9.16
CA VAL A 56 4.32 -6.42 -7.81
C VAL A 56 3.03 -7.03 -7.26
N ASP A 57 2.95 -7.17 -5.95
CA ASP A 57 1.73 -7.53 -5.24
C ASP A 57 1.17 -6.28 -4.55
N VAL A 58 0.10 -5.70 -5.12
CA VAL A 58 -0.60 -4.53 -4.60
C VAL A 58 -1.70 -4.97 -3.64
N PHE A 59 -1.91 -4.25 -2.54
CA PHE A 59 -2.93 -4.59 -1.56
C PHE A 59 -4.10 -3.60 -1.62
N VAL A 60 -5.26 -4.09 -2.08
CA VAL A 60 -6.53 -3.34 -2.05
C VAL A 60 -7.22 -3.61 -0.72
N MET A 61 -7.45 -2.57 0.07
CA MET A 61 -7.77 -2.74 1.49
C MET A 61 -9.23 -3.13 1.75
N SER A 62 -9.43 -4.01 2.73
CA SER A 62 -10.68 -4.27 3.43
C SER A 62 -10.65 -3.60 4.80
N GLN A 63 -11.78 -3.10 5.27
CA GLN A 63 -11.90 -2.50 6.60
C GLN A 63 -11.94 -3.58 7.69
N GLY A 64 -11.25 -3.35 8.81
CA GLY A 64 -11.29 -4.16 10.02
C GLY A 64 -10.10 -5.11 10.19
N GLU A 65 -10.23 -6.04 11.14
CA GLU A 65 -9.23 -7.10 11.36
C GLU A 65 -9.48 -8.30 10.42
N PRO A 66 -8.42 -8.87 9.82
CA PRO A 66 -8.54 -10.12 9.08
C PRO A 66 -8.75 -11.30 10.03
N GLU A 67 -9.49 -12.32 9.57
CA GLU A 67 -9.64 -13.59 10.31
C GLU A 67 -8.30 -14.30 10.54
N ASN A 68 -7.36 -14.17 9.58
CA ASN A 68 -6.03 -14.78 9.70
C ASN A 68 -5.06 -13.76 10.28
N ARG A 69 -4.44 -14.11 11.41
CA ARG A 69 -3.51 -13.22 12.11
C ARG A 69 -2.29 -12.80 11.28
N PHE A 70 -1.85 -13.66 10.37
CA PHE A 70 -0.69 -13.42 9.51
C PHE A 70 -1.01 -12.71 8.19
N ALA A 71 -2.22 -12.17 7.96
CA ALA A 71 -2.51 -11.44 6.73
C ALA A 71 -1.67 -10.16 6.61
N THR A 72 -1.41 -9.70 5.39
CA THR A 72 -0.89 -8.33 5.19
C THR A 72 -1.93 -7.33 5.68
N LYS A 73 -1.54 -6.41 6.55
CA LYS A 73 -2.45 -5.46 7.21
C LYS A 73 -1.75 -4.17 7.63
N ILE A 74 -2.56 -3.15 7.91
CA ILE A 74 -2.17 -1.89 8.54
C ILE A 74 -2.89 -1.78 9.87
N GLY A 75 -2.17 -1.34 10.91
CA GLY A 75 -2.70 -1.30 12.27
C GLY A 75 -3.12 -2.66 12.82
N GLY A 76 -3.87 -2.63 13.92
CA GLY A 76 -4.48 -3.82 14.50
C GLY A 76 -3.53 -4.72 15.29
N LEU A 77 -3.91 -5.99 15.41
CA LEU A 77 -3.24 -6.99 16.25
C LEU A 77 -2.17 -7.76 15.44
N PRO A 78 -0.86 -7.58 15.72
CA PRO A 78 0.20 -8.23 14.94
C PRO A 78 0.30 -9.74 15.13
N TYR A 79 0.87 -10.42 14.16
CA TYR A 79 1.35 -11.80 14.26
C TYR A 79 2.70 -11.83 14.98
N ARG A 80 2.67 -11.67 16.30
CA ARG A 80 3.88 -11.54 17.13
C ARG A 80 3.84 -12.49 18.33
N PRO A 81 4.96 -13.13 18.72
CA PRO A 81 5.02 -13.93 19.94
C PRO A 81 4.71 -13.11 21.19
N ARG A 82 3.90 -13.66 22.08
CA ARG A 82 3.46 -13.01 23.32
C ARG A 82 4.60 -12.69 24.29
N LYS A 83 5.64 -13.51 24.29
CA LYS A 83 6.75 -13.42 25.26
C LYS A 83 7.78 -12.35 24.94
N LEU A 84 7.74 -11.74 23.75
CA LEU A 84 8.69 -10.71 23.38
C LEU A 84 8.28 -9.36 24.00
N PRO A 85 9.21 -8.59 24.59
CA PRO A 85 8.93 -7.23 25.05
C PRO A 85 8.32 -6.39 23.92
N TRP A 86 7.36 -5.53 24.23
CA TRP A 86 6.77 -4.64 23.21
C TRP A 86 7.83 -3.65 22.68
N PRO A 87 7.89 -3.35 21.37
CA PRO A 87 8.81 -2.35 20.85
C PRO A 87 8.53 -0.95 21.41
N CYS A 88 9.57 -0.26 21.86
CA CYS A 88 9.47 1.11 22.38
C CYS A 88 10.44 2.04 21.66
N ALA A 89 10.04 3.30 21.50
CA ALA A 89 10.94 4.38 21.12
C ALA A 89 12.04 4.60 22.18
N PRO A 90 13.13 5.33 21.88
CA PRO A 90 14.17 5.67 22.86
C PRO A 90 13.66 6.36 24.13
N CYS A 91 12.52 7.07 24.04
CA CYS A 91 11.86 7.70 25.19
C CYS A 91 11.06 6.72 26.07
N GLY A 92 10.95 5.45 25.68
CA GLY A 92 10.18 4.41 26.38
C GLY A 92 8.71 4.31 25.96
N HIS A 93 8.21 5.22 25.12
CA HIS A 93 6.85 5.19 24.57
C HIS A 93 6.68 3.95 23.67
N PRO A 94 5.62 3.14 23.83
CA PRO A 94 5.41 1.97 23.00
C PRO A 94 5.05 2.38 21.57
N LEU A 95 5.69 1.74 20.60
CA LEU A 95 5.43 1.97 19.19
C LEU A 95 4.12 1.29 18.76
N ALA A 96 3.34 1.94 17.89
CA ALA A 96 2.16 1.34 17.27
C ALA A 96 2.58 0.39 16.14
N LEU A 97 1.76 -0.64 15.86
CA LEU A 97 1.93 -1.41 14.64
C LEU A 97 1.49 -0.55 13.45
N ILE A 98 2.42 -0.17 12.58
CA ILE A 98 2.12 0.57 11.35
C ILE A 98 1.61 -0.40 10.30
N ALA A 99 2.38 -1.45 10.03
CA ALA A 99 2.06 -2.43 9.01
C ALA A 99 2.63 -3.80 9.33
N GLN A 100 2.03 -4.81 8.71
CA GLN A 100 2.50 -6.18 8.67
C GLN A 100 2.42 -6.66 7.22
N PHE A 101 3.52 -7.20 6.68
CA PHE A 101 3.55 -7.81 5.36
C PHE A 101 3.78 -9.31 5.47
N ASN A 102 2.93 -10.09 4.81
CA ASN A 102 3.14 -11.51 4.62
C ASN A 102 3.69 -11.80 3.23
N PHE A 103 4.92 -12.32 3.17
CA PHE A 103 5.64 -12.57 1.93
C PHE A 103 5.43 -13.98 1.37
N THR A 104 4.72 -14.88 2.06
CA THR A 104 4.61 -16.29 1.63
C THR A 104 4.02 -16.46 0.24
N ASN A 105 3.18 -15.53 -0.20
CA ASN A 105 2.54 -15.54 -1.52
C ASN A 105 3.27 -14.66 -2.56
N SER A 106 4.42 -14.09 -2.17
CA SER A 106 5.21 -13.15 -2.98
C SER A 106 6.68 -13.56 -3.11
N VAL A 107 7.03 -14.79 -2.69
CA VAL A 107 8.41 -15.32 -2.72
C VAL A 107 9.00 -15.34 -4.12
N ASP A 108 8.17 -15.41 -5.16
CA ASP A 108 8.59 -15.34 -6.57
C ASP A 108 9.03 -13.94 -6.99
N ILE A 109 8.59 -12.90 -6.29
CA ILE A 109 8.97 -11.50 -6.50
C ILE A 109 10.22 -11.14 -5.68
N VAL A 110 10.19 -11.47 -4.38
CA VAL A 110 11.20 -10.98 -3.43
C VAL A 110 12.36 -11.94 -3.23
N GLY A 111 12.17 -13.23 -3.55
CA GLY A 111 13.15 -14.28 -3.31
C GLY A 111 13.11 -14.78 -1.87
N LYS A 112 14.25 -15.31 -1.40
CA LYS A 112 14.40 -15.81 -0.03
C LYS A 112 14.60 -14.64 0.93
N LEU A 113 13.81 -14.61 2.00
CA LEU A 113 13.86 -13.59 3.05
C LEU A 113 14.26 -14.20 4.41
N PRO A 114 14.66 -13.37 5.40
CA PRO A 114 14.97 -13.84 6.75
C PRO A 114 13.79 -14.45 7.51
N GLY A 115 12.56 -14.05 7.17
CA GLY A 115 11.32 -14.58 7.74
C GLY A 115 10.18 -14.56 6.73
N ASP A 116 9.01 -15.03 7.17
CA ASP A 116 7.80 -15.09 6.33
C ASP A 116 7.00 -13.79 6.42
N ILE A 117 7.06 -13.12 7.58
CA ILE A 117 6.29 -11.94 7.90
C ILE A 117 7.22 -10.85 8.41
N LEU A 118 7.05 -9.63 7.91
CA LEU A 118 7.69 -8.43 8.45
C LEU A 118 6.67 -7.62 9.24
N LEU A 119 6.97 -7.32 10.50
CA LEU A 119 6.23 -6.36 11.32
C LEU A 119 6.97 -5.02 11.31
N VAL A 120 6.24 -3.93 11.14
CA VAL A 120 6.78 -2.56 11.13
C VAL A 120 6.05 -1.76 12.19
N PHE A 121 6.80 -1.28 13.18
CA PHE A 121 6.31 -0.45 14.28
C PHE A 121 6.85 0.97 14.16
N GLY A 122 6.08 1.95 14.63
CA GLY A 122 6.43 3.37 14.54
C GLY A 122 5.60 4.23 15.49
N ASP A 123 5.88 5.53 15.48
CA ASP A 123 5.24 6.55 16.30
C ASP A 123 5.24 7.88 15.52
N ASP A 124 4.17 8.66 15.62
CA ASP A 124 4.02 9.96 14.95
C ASP A 124 4.12 11.15 15.92
N SER A 125 4.39 10.88 17.20
CA SER A 125 4.38 11.87 18.29
C SER A 125 5.33 13.07 18.09
N HIS A 126 6.26 12.98 17.13
CA HIS A 126 7.28 14.00 16.84
C HIS A 126 7.32 14.43 15.36
N GLY A 127 6.27 14.17 14.57
CA GLY A 127 6.19 14.55 13.15
C GLY A 127 6.13 13.32 12.23
N PRO A 128 7.10 13.13 11.31
CA PRO A 128 7.18 11.91 10.49
C PRO A 128 7.15 10.64 11.34
N ILE A 129 6.67 9.53 10.78
CA ILE A 129 6.54 8.27 11.50
C ILE A 129 7.93 7.72 11.79
N GLY A 130 8.37 7.84 13.04
CA GLY A 130 9.69 7.42 13.47
C GLY A 130 9.90 7.51 14.98
N PRO A 131 10.84 6.72 15.53
CA PRO A 131 11.69 5.76 14.82
C PRO A 131 10.93 4.50 14.41
N LEU A 132 11.31 3.93 13.27
CA LEU A 132 10.76 2.63 12.84
C LEU A 132 11.52 1.47 13.51
N HIS A 133 10.77 0.49 13.99
CA HIS A 133 11.29 -0.78 14.49
C HIS A 133 10.70 -1.92 13.66
N MET A 134 11.58 -2.77 13.12
CA MET A 134 11.20 -3.81 12.18
C MET A 134 11.57 -5.20 12.70
N GLU A 135 10.64 -6.15 12.63
CA GLU A 135 10.83 -7.51 13.13
C GLU A 135 10.42 -8.56 12.09
N TRP A 136 11.31 -9.50 11.81
CA TRP A 136 10.98 -10.71 11.06
C TRP A 136 10.33 -11.76 11.96
N GLN A 137 9.27 -12.40 11.46
CA GLN A 137 8.58 -13.50 12.10
C GLN A 137 8.43 -14.67 11.13
N SER A 138 8.49 -15.89 11.64
CA SER A 138 8.17 -17.11 10.88
C SER A 138 6.75 -17.57 11.17
N LEU A 139 6.10 -18.19 10.18
CA LEU A 139 4.82 -18.86 10.39
C LEU A 139 4.93 -20.02 11.40
N GLY A 140 3.80 -20.40 12.00
CA GLY A 140 3.71 -21.49 12.98
C GLY A 140 3.88 -21.09 14.45
N ILE A 141 4.00 -19.80 14.77
CA ILE A 141 4.00 -19.29 16.16
C ILE A 141 2.65 -19.62 16.82
N GLN A 142 2.71 -20.31 17.96
CA GLN A 142 1.53 -20.78 18.68
C GLN A 142 1.06 -19.78 19.76
N ASP A 143 2.00 -19.17 20.48
CA ASP A 143 1.73 -18.25 21.59
C ASP A 143 1.79 -16.81 21.08
N LEU A 144 0.76 -16.40 20.34
CA LEU A 144 0.63 -15.04 19.80
C LEU A 144 0.10 -14.07 20.86
N ILE A 145 0.52 -12.81 20.76
CA ILE A 145 -0.08 -11.71 21.54
C ILE A 145 -1.61 -11.67 21.38
N GLN A 146 -2.27 -11.27 22.45
CA GLN A 146 -3.72 -11.07 22.55
C GLN A 146 -4.03 -9.56 22.63
N PRO A 147 -5.29 -9.13 22.39
CA PRO A 147 -5.67 -7.73 22.52
C PRO A 147 -5.32 -7.11 23.89
N ALA A 148 -5.41 -7.89 24.97
CA ALA A 148 -5.06 -7.44 26.31
C ALA A 148 -3.56 -7.25 26.56
N ASP A 149 -2.70 -7.75 25.65
CA ASP A 149 -1.25 -7.55 25.70
C ASP A 149 -0.81 -6.30 24.92
N MET A 150 -1.70 -5.67 24.14
CA MET A 150 -1.41 -4.45 23.39
C MET A 150 -1.25 -3.25 24.35
N PRO A 151 -0.26 -2.38 24.14
CA PRO A 151 -0.18 -1.13 24.88
C PRO A 151 -1.41 -0.25 24.59
N SER A 152 -1.91 0.42 25.62
CA SER A 152 -3.04 1.34 25.49
C SER A 152 -2.64 2.76 25.09
N ASP A 153 -1.35 3.08 25.16
CA ASP A 153 -0.78 4.42 24.99
C ASP A 153 0.14 4.43 23.76
N CYS A 154 -0.41 4.07 22.60
CA CYS A 154 0.28 4.18 21.32
C CYS A 154 -0.60 4.94 20.34
N MET A 155 0.00 5.42 19.24
CA MET A 155 -0.75 5.97 18.10
C MET A 155 -1.89 5.03 17.71
N THR A 156 -3.08 5.59 17.51
CA THR A 156 -4.27 4.82 17.11
C THR A 156 -4.31 4.71 15.59
N ILE A 157 -4.35 3.48 15.08
CA ILE A 157 -4.55 3.20 13.66
C ILE A 157 -5.72 2.23 13.52
N ALA A 158 -6.78 2.65 12.81
CA ALA A 158 -7.90 1.82 12.45
C ALA A 158 -7.40 0.61 11.64
N PRO A 159 -7.68 -0.63 12.07
CA PRO A 159 -7.18 -1.81 11.39
C PRO A 159 -7.83 -1.94 10.01
N CYS A 160 -7.00 -2.27 9.02
CA CYS A 160 -7.44 -2.73 7.71
C CYS A 160 -6.49 -3.79 7.17
N PHE A 161 -6.96 -4.63 6.25
CA PHE A 161 -6.17 -5.72 5.69
C PHE A 161 -6.20 -5.75 4.18
N GLY A 162 -5.09 -6.18 3.59
CA GLY A 162 -4.88 -6.17 2.15
C GLY A 162 -5.47 -7.41 1.46
N ASN A 163 -6.24 -7.20 0.41
CA ASN A 163 -6.53 -8.21 -0.60
C ASN A 163 -5.50 -8.08 -1.71
N ARG A 164 -4.70 -9.12 -1.90
CA ARG A 164 -3.55 -9.14 -2.81
C ARG A 164 -4.01 -9.15 -4.26
N CYS A 165 -3.58 -8.18 -5.04
CA CYS A 165 -3.74 -8.10 -6.48
C CYS A 165 -2.34 -8.16 -7.14
N ARG A 166 -2.05 -9.26 -7.85
CA ARG A 166 -0.82 -9.38 -8.63
C ARG A 166 -0.90 -8.45 -9.84
N MET A 167 0.00 -7.48 -9.92
CA MET A 167 0.05 -6.46 -10.97
C MET A 167 1.46 -6.39 -11.59
N ILE A 168 1.58 -5.59 -12.65
CA ILE A 168 2.86 -5.21 -13.24
C ILE A 168 3.07 -3.71 -13.03
N SER A 169 4.25 -3.33 -12.55
CA SER A 169 4.78 -1.96 -12.59
C SER A 169 5.76 -1.83 -13.76
N TYR A 170 5.86 -0.61 -14.30
CA TYR A 170 6.65 -0.27 -15.46
C TYR A 170 7.55 0.95 -15.14
N PRO A 171 8.61 0.76 -14.33
CA PRO A 171 9.44 1.88 -13.86
C PRO A 171 10.19 2.60 -14.99
N ASP A 172 10.44 1.92 -16.11
CA ASP A 172 11.15 2.49 -17.26
C ASP A 172 10.20 3.00 -18.36
N ALA A 173 8.90 3.14 -18.06
CA ALA A 173 7.94 3.54 -19.09
C ALA A 173 8.18 4.98 -19.53
N VAL A 174 8.24 5.19 -20.85
CA VAL A 174 8.43 6.51 -21.45
C VAL A 174 7.29 6.79 -22.42
N ARG A 175 6.71 7.99 -22.35
CA ARG A 175 5.67 8.41 -23.28
C ARG A 175 6.26 8.60 -24.68
N THR A 176 5.62 8.03 -25.70
CA THR A 176 6.08 8.09 -27.10
C THR A 176 5.41 9.19 -27.91
N THR A 177 4.41 9.88 -27.34
CA THR A 177 3.68 10.96 -28.01
C THR A 177 4.12 12.35 -27.56
N ASP A 178 4.06 13.29 -28.49
CA ASP A 178 4.36 14.71 -28.28
C ASP A 178 3.18 15.51 -27.71
N SER A 179 1.99 14.91 -27.57
CA SER A 179 0.80 15.58 -27.03
C SER A 179 1.03 16.01 -25.58
N LYS A 180 0.43 17.12 -25.14
CA LYS A 180 0.62 17.59 -23.75
C LYS A 180 0.22 16.50 -22.73
N TYR A 181 -0.91 15.85 -22.98
CA TYR A 181 -1.42 14.72 -22.20
C TYR A 181 -1.57 13.49 -23.11
N PRO A 182 -1.35 12.27 -22.61
CA PRO A 182 -1.80 11.08 -23.30
C PRO A 182 -3.34 11.04 -23.29
N GLN A 183 -3.93 10.23 -24.17
CA GLN A 183 -5.37 10.16 -24.35
C GLN A 183 -5.89 8.74 -24.19
N CYS A 184 -7.03 8.57 -23.53
CA CYS A 184 -7.78 7.31 -23.51
C CYS A 184 -9.17 7.62 -24.05
N ASP A 185 -9.68 6.83 -25.01
CA ASP A 185 -10.99 7.07 -25.65
C ASP A 185 -11.21 8.52 -26.12
N SER A 186 -10.17 9.12 -26.73
CA SER A 186 -10.18 10.53 -27.20
C SER A 186 -10.35 11.60 -26.10
N LYS A 187 -10.10 11.23 -24.84
CA LYS A 187 -10.09 12.15 -23.69
C LYS A 187 -8.68 12.24 -23.11
N ASP A 188 -8.30 13.43 -22.67
CA ASP A 188 -7.02 13.63 -22.01
C ASP A 188 -6.96 12.85 -20.69
N VAL A 189 -5.77 12.31 -20.39
CA VAL A 189 -5.47 11.65 -19.12
C VAL A 189 -4.51 12.51 -18.32
N TRP A 190 -5.01 13.03 -17.20
CA TRP A 190 -4.25 13.83 -16.25
C TRP A 190 -3.47 12.92 -15.30
N SER A 191 -2.44 13.50 -14.69
CA SER A 191 -1.51 12.80 -13.80
C SER A 191 -1.03 11.44 -14.35
N PRO A 192 -0.59 11.37 -15.62
CA PRO A 192 -0.25 10.09 -16.25
C PRO A 192 0.96 9.40 -15.62
N TYR A 193 1.71 10.09 -14.77
CA TYR A 193 2.85 9.57 -14.03
C TYR A 193 2.48 8.49 -12.99
N TRP A 194 1.21 8.42 -12.55
CA TRP A 194 0.71 7.36 -11.65
C TRP A 194 0.39 6.05 -12.37
N ILE A 195 0.44 6.04 -13.70
CA ILE A 195 -0.07 4.92 -14.49
C ILE A 195 1.02 3.85 -14.67
N PRO A 196 2.29 4.17 -14.95
CA PRO A 196 3.34 3.16 -15.04
C PRO A 196 3.71 2.54 -13.69
N GLN A 197 3.79 3.34 -12.63
CA GLN A 197 4.17 2.93 -11.28
C GLN A 197 3.04 3.23 -10.31
N LEU A 198 2.79 2.29 -9.41
CA LEU A 198 1.61 2.30 -8.55
C LEU A 198 1.98 2.82 -7.17
N GLN A 199 1.33 3.89 -6.73
CA GLN A 199 1.36 4.29 -5.34
C GLN A 199 0.27 3.55 -4.59
N ALA A 200 0.71 2.57 -3.82
CA ALA A 200 -0.13 1.69 -3.03
C ALA A 200 0.73 1.03 -1.95
N SER A 201 0.08 0.50 -0.92
CA SER A 201 0.72 -0.49 -0.08
C SER A 201 0.98 -1.75 -0.92
N GLN A 202 2.23 -2.18 -1.03
CA GLN A 202 2.63 -3.24 -1.96
C GLN A 202 3.90 -3.99 -1.51
N ILE A 203 4.06 -5.20 -2.05
CA ILE A 203 5.31 -5.97 -2.03
C ILE A 203 5.88 -5.97 -3.45
N GLY A 204 7.13 -5.57 -3.61
CA GLY A 204 7.75 -5.49 -4.93
C GLY A 204 8.96 -4.58 -4.99
N ARG A 205 9.57 -4.50 -6.18
CA ARG A 205 10.83 -3.78 -6.42
C ARG A 205 10.69 -2.49 -7.21
N ALA A 206 9.46 -2.11 -7.57
CA ALA A 206 9.18 -0.94 -8.40
C ALA A 206 8.00 -0.15 -7.81
N PRO A 207 8.17 0.43 -6.59
CA PRO A 207 7.16 1.30 -6.04
C PRO A 207 7.08 2.61 -6.83
N PHE A 208 6.00 3.37 -6.62
CA PHE A 208 5.98 4.78 -7.01
C PHE A 208 6.75 5.59 -5.97
N PHE A 209 7.76 6.33 -6.41
CA PHE A 209 8.55 7.22 -5.56
C PHE A 209 8.00 8.64 -5.67
N ILE A 210 7.52 9.19 -4.56
CA ILE A 210 6.88 10.50 -4.50
C ILE A 210 7.91 11.62 -4.74
N GLN A 211 9.10 11.51 -4.16
CA GLN A 211 10.16 12.52 -4.28
C GLN A 211 11.41 11.96 -4.99
N GLU A 212 12.16 12.86 -5.62
CA GLU A 212 13.44 12.52 -6.25
C GLU A 212 14.44 12.06 -5.17
N GLY A 213 15.07 10.90 -5.39
CA GLY A 213 16.05 10.32 -4.47
C GLY A 213 15.47 9.33 -3.45
N ASP A 214 14.16 9.11 -3.41
CA ASP A 214 13.55 8.06 -2.56
C ASP A 214 14.07 6.64 -2.91
N ASP A 215 14.59 6.47 -4.13
CA ASP A 215 15.20 5.25 -4.65
C ASP A 215 16.68 5.08 -4.26
N SER A 216 17.27 6.07 -3.57
CA SER A 216 18.69 6.09 -3.23
C SER A 216 19.06 5.33 -1.96
N LEU A 217 18.08 4.74 -1.27
CA LEU A 217 18.33 3.96 -0.06
C LEU A 217 19.11 2.67 -0.36
N PRO A 218 19.97 2.21 0.57
CA PRO A 218 20.72 0.98 0.38
C PRO A 218 19.82 -0.26 0.22
N GLY A 219 20.29 -1.21 -0.58
CA GLY A 219 19.60 -2.47 -0.84
C GLY A 219 18.60 -2.41 -2.00
N LYS A 220 17.70 -3.39 -2.04
CA LYS A 220 16.63 -3.50 -3.05
C LYS A 220 15.31 -3.14 -2.39
N SER A 221 14.45 -2.39 -3.08
CA SER A 221 13.08 -2.17 -2.60
C SER A 221 12.38 -3.52 -2.34
N LEU A 222 11.75 -3.62 -1.17
CA LEU A 222 11.11 -4.84 -0.68
C LEU A 222 9.59 -4.68 -0.64
N CYS A 223 9.12 -3.62 0.02
CA CYS A 223 7.72 -3.30 0.17
C CYS A 223 7.54 -1.80 0.46
N THR A 224 6.30 -1.34 0.31
CA THR A 224 5.90 0.06 0.55
C THR A 224 4.62 0.06 1.37
N ILE A 225 4.56 0.95 2.35
CA ILE A 225 3.36 1.29 3.12
C ILE A 225 2.88 2.62 2.59
N ALA A 226 1.70 2.66 1.97
CA ALA A 226 1.06 3.91 1.57
C ALA A 226 0.02 4.33 2.62
N SER A 227 -0.24 5.63 2.67
CA SER A 227 -1.39 6.17 3.39
C SER A 227 -2.69 5.47 2.96
N VAL A 228 -3.64 5.35 3.89
CA VAL A 228 -4.94 4.71 3.68
C VAL A 228 -6.00 5.79 3.69
N GLN A 229 -6.42 6.23 2.50
CA GLN A 229 -7.47 7.23 2.33
C GLN A 229 -8.55 6.72 1.36
N PRO A 230 -9.49 5.89 1.83
CA PRO A 230 -10.56 5.40 0.96
C PRO A 230 -11.39 6.58 0.40
N ASP A 231 -11.72 6.57 -0.89
CA ASP A 231 -12.63 7.58 -1.47
C ASP A 231 -14.04 7.39 -0.88
N MET A 232 -14.41 8.28 0.04
CA MET A 232 -15.65 8.20 0.82
C MET A 232 -16.90 8.34 -0.04
N HIS A 233 -16.79 8.87 -1.26
CA HIS A 233 -17.91 9.14 -2.16
C HIS A 233 -18.11 8.05 -3.21
N GLN A 234 -17.12 7.19 -3.42
CA GLN A 234 -17.20 6.12 -4.40
C GLN A 234 -17.82 4.87 -3.79
N PRO A 235 -18.50 4.04 -4.59
CA PRO A 235 -18.88 2.70 -4.16
C PRO A 235 -17.60 1.89 -3.90
N TYR A 236 -17.68 0.96 -2.97
CA TYR A 236 -16.53 0.18 -2.53
C TYR A 236 -15.34 1.04 -2.06
N PRO A 237 -15.49 1.95 -1.08
CA PRO A 237 -14.34 2.60 -0.43
C PRO A 237 -13.37 1.58 0.16
N TRP A 238 -13.87 0.39 0.48
CA TRP A 238 -13.09 -0.79 0.86
C TRP A 238 -13.63 -2.00 0.08
N VAL A 239 -12.81 -3.04 -0.08
CA VAL A 239 -13.23 -4.29 -0.77
C VAL A 239 -14.50 -4.90 -0.15
N ASN A 240 -14.65 -4.83 1.18
CA ASN A 240 -15.75 -5.40 1.95
C ASN A 240 -16.86 -4.41 2.33
N VAL A 241 -16.83 -3.17 1.85
CA VAL A 241 -17.83 -2.14 2.15
C VAL A 241 -18.42 -1.63 0.85
N PRO A 242 -19.56 -2.14 0.36
CA PRO A 242 -20.06 -1.79 -0.98
C PRO A 242 -20.56 -0.36 -1.11
N GLU A 243 -21.17 0.18 -0.05
CA GLU A 243 -21.78 1.50 -0.09
C GLU A 243 -20.74 2.61 0.15
N PRO A 244 -20.88 3.77 -0.51
CA PRO A 244 -20.11 4.97 -0.16
C PRO A 244 -20.27 5.31 1.33
N LYS A 245 -19.17 5.74 1.96
CA LYS A 245 -19.18 6.13 3.38
C LYS A 245 -19.81 7.51 3.61
N CYS A 246 -19.80 8.39 2.60
CA CYS A 246 -20.28 9.75 2.74
C CYS A 246 -21.15 10.20 1.54
N PRO A 247 -22.28 10.91 1.77
CA PRO A 247 -23.05 11.53 0.71
C PRO A 247 -22.21 12.48 -0.14
N GLU A 248 -22.49 12.57 -1.44
CA GLU A 248 -21.80 13.47 -2.37
C GLU A 248 -21.75 14.91 -1.83
N GLY A 249 -20.56 15.53 -1.90
CA GLY A 249 -20.33 16.92 -1.48
C GLY A 249 -20.13 17.13 0.03
N LYS A 250 -20.07 16.06 0.84
CA LYS A 250 -19.71 16.12 2.26
C LYS A 250 -18.35 15.47 2.52
N TRP A 251 -17.44 16.20 3.14
CA TRP A 251 -16.16 15.63 3.53
C TRP A 251 -16.16 15.39 5.02
N ASP A 252 -16.12 14.12 5.43
CA ASP A 252 -15.86 13.76 6.81
C ASP A 252 -14.35 13.61 6.94
N TYR A 253 -13.71 14.65 7.50
CA TYR A 253 -12.28 14.64 7.75
C TYR A 253 -12.01 13.99 9.10
N GLY A 254 -11.17 12.96 9.14
CA GLY A 254 -10.59 12.45 10.38
C GLY A 254 -11.17 11.13 10.87
N GLY A 255 -10.88 10.04 10.16
CA GLY A 255 -10.88 8.72 10.77
C GLY A 255 -9.50 8.35 11.31
N ASP A 256 -9.43 7.25 12.04
CA ASP A 256 -8.17 6.71 12.57
C ASP A 256 -7.37 5.95 11.49
N GLU A 257 -7.71 6.05 10.20
CA GLU A 257 -6.93 5.41 9.14
C GLU A 257 -5.47 5.93 9.11
N LEU A 258 -4.52 5.08 8.73
CA LEU A 258 -3.11 5.47 8.66
C LEU A 258 -2.91 6.59 7.64
N MET A 259 -2.43 7.74 8.12
CA MET A 259 -2.04 8.87 7.28
C MET A 259 -0.56 9.18 7.49
N ILE A 260 0.21 9.20 6.41
CA ILE A 260 1.65 9.50 6.43
C ILE A 260 1.81 10.90 5.84
N GLY A 261 1.93 11.94 6.67
CA GLY A 261 1.92 13.33 6.18
C GLY A 261 0.64 13.66 5.41
N ASP A 262 0.76 14.12 4.16
CA ASP A 262 -0.34 14.47 3.25
C ASP A 262 -0.48 13.46 2.09
N LEU A 263 -0.63 12.17 2.42
CA LEU A 263 -0.67 11.03 1.48
C LEU A 263 0.70 10.51 1.03
N GLY A 264 1.60 10.41 1.99
CA GLY A 264 2.92 9.86 1.83
C GLY A 264 2.99 8.33 1.84
N CYS A 265 4.23 7.86 1.69
CA CYS A 265 4.64 6.46 1.71
C CYS A 265 5.87 6.25 2.61
N ILE A 266 5.93 5.09 3.26
CA ILE A 266 7.16 4.53 3.82
C ILE A 266 7.67 3.45 2.87
N TYR A 267 8.89 3.61 2.38
CA TYR A 267 9.57 2.61 1.56
C TYR A 267 10.49 1.77 2.43
N ILE A 268 10.49 0.45 2.23
CA ILE A 268 11.37 -0.46 2.94
C ILE A 268 12.26 -1.17 1.91
N PHE A 269 13.56 -1.14 2.17
CA PHE A 269 14.60 -1.75 1.35
C PHE A 269 15.31 -2.84 2.15
N ILE A 270 15.86 -3.84 1.46
CA ILE A 270 16.57 -4.96 2.05
C ILE A 270 17.89 -5.25 1.33
N GLU A 271 18.95 -5.46 2.10
CA GLU A 271 20.23 -5.96 1.59
C GLU A 271 20.28 -7.50 1.54
N GLU A 272 21.31 -8.05 0.90
CA GLU A 272 21.44 -9.51 0.73
C GLU A 272 21.61 -10.27 2.05
N ASP A 273 22.12 -9.60 3.09
CA ASP A 273 22.28 -10.15 4.43
C ASP A 273 21.01 -10.05 5.30
N GLY A 274 19.96 -9.41 4.78
CA GLY A 274 18.69 -9.21 5.47
C GLY A 274 18.58 -7.90 6.26
N THR A 275 19.59 -7.02 6.21
CA THR A 275 19.54 -5.68 6.81
C THR A 275 18.45 -4.84 6.12
N LEU A 276 17.64 -4.14 6.93
CA LEU A 276 16.53 -3.32 6.46
C LEU A 276 16.83 -1.83 6.56
N TYR A 277 16.44 -1.10 5.52
CA TYR A 277 16.48 0.36 5.46
C TYR A 277 15.08 0.89 5.16
N SER A 278 14.79 2.11 5.61
CA SER A 278 13.51 2.74 5.38
C SER A 278 13.62 4.23 5.14
N GLY A 279 12.72 4.77 4.34
CA GLY A 279 12.54 6.20 4.12
C GLY A 279 11.07 6.55 4.04
N GLU A 280 10.74 7.77 4.43
CA GLU A 280 9.39 8.32 4.37
C GLU A 280 9.38 9.53 3.45
N SER A 281 8.38 9.62 2.58
CA SER A 281 8.16 10.76 1.71
C SER A 281 6.68 11.08 1.59
N CYS A 282 6.36 12.37 1.48
CA CYS A 282 5.00 12.90 1.28
C CYS A 282 5.02 14.02 0.22
N TYR A 283 3.87 14.61 -0.12
CA TYR A 283 3.76 15.55 -1.24
C TYR A 283 4.15 16.99 -0.90
#